data_AF-A0A397IY22-F1
#
_entry.id   AF-A0A397IY22-F1
#
_cell.length_a   1.000
_cell.length_b   1.000
_cell.length_c   1.000
_cell.angle_alpha   90.00
_cell.angle_beta   90.00
_cell.angle_gamma   90.00
#
_symmetry.space_group_name_H-M   'P 1'
#
loop_
_entity.id
_entity.type
_entity.pdbx_description
1 polymer ?
#
loop_
_entity_poly.entity_id
_entity_poly.type
_entity_poly.pdbx_seq_one_letter_code
_entity_poly.pdbx_strand_id
1 'polypeptide(L)'
;MSFCNIIQHFRRRILQPRSWPPLFQVLSSQPSPLLSRSYTYLTSSSLPSSKLSSKQYIDAFIVSIILFGTSLILYENSPSRRVNKAVQKGTRPELHISRNHYYPRPQVLEQLKKIFTPHESSRSNYIIYGKDGIGKSTLIKLASREVGQGVIYFEIPSDIKNFGKEFAKVVNIWLPEHWKKSLRAFEKAAKVYKAKYGRPLVIIYDNVDYLIQKNTDILDQLQSSVAENDNKGNYIAVFVCSEYSAVQRMSCKEVGQGVIYFEIPSDIKNFGKEFAKVVNIWLPEHWKKSLRAFEKAAKVYKAKYGRPLVIIYDNVDYLIQKNTDILDQLQSSVAENDNKGNYIAVFVCSEYSAVQRMSSRGHWTDMEYFEIGDLTKEESIDYLNKENIKEEEARKIHELVGGYILDLKKAADHLFSGQSFEDIKKTIKIEARKKFRNAKLLPDYKYNEVGRKIINALLNSKELCASEFCEYNELLSKNVFEYHPKTHKITFMSKSMENFIRENSDLIIK
;
A
#
# COMPACT_ATOMS: atom_id res chain seq x y z
N MET A 1 -43.09 -36.57 -8.91
CA MET A 1 -43.35 -35.18 -9.31
C MET A 1 -42.58 -34.88 -10.58
N SER A 2 -43.27 -34.57 -11.68
CA SER A 2 -42.68 -34.43 -13.02
C SER A 2 -41.96 -33.07 -13.20
N PHE A 3 -40.87 -33.08 -13.98
CA PHE A 3 -39.98 -31.97 -14.33
C PHE A 3 -40.73 -30.73 -14.88
N CYS A 4 -41.95 -30.92 -15.41
CA CYS A 4 -42.84 -29.84 -15.84
C CYS A 4 -43.27 -28.88 -14.70
N ASN A 5 -43.33 -29.36 -13.44
CA ASN A 5 -43.73 -28.52 -12.31
C ASN A 5 -42.64 -27.51 -11.90
N ILE A 6 -41.37 -27.82 -12.15
CA ILE A 6 -40.24 -26.94 -11.82
C ILE A 6 -40.15 -25.77 -12.82
N ILE A 7 -40.42 -26.04 -14.10
CA ILE A 7 -40.42 -25.01 -15.16
C ILE A 7 -41.60 -24.05 -14.99
N GLN A 8 -42.79 -24.54 -14.61
CA GLN A 8 -43.93 -23.66 -14.31
C GLN A 8 -43.67 -22.76 -13.08
N HIS A 9 -42.93 -23.25 -12.08
CA HIS A 9 -42.60 -22.46 -10.91
C HIS A 9 -41.56 -21.36 -11.20
N PHE A 10 -40.64 -21.61 -12.15
CA PHE A 10 -39.64 -20.65 -12.62
C PHE A 10 -40.23 -19.56 -13.52
N ARG A 11 -41.23 -19.89 -14.35
CA ARG A 11 -41.88 -18.94 -15.28
C ARG A 11 -42.72 -17.87 -14.56
N ARG A 12 -43.25 -18.16 -13.36
CA ARG A 12 -44.06 -17.20 -12.57
C ARG A 12 -43.25 -16.13 -11.83
N ARG A 13 -41.93 -16.28 -11.63
CA ARG A 13 -41.13 -15.33 -10.82
C ARG A 13 -40.40 -14.24 -11.60
N ILE A 14 -40.29 -14.33 -12.92
CA ILE A 14 -39.41 -13.43 -13.71
C ILE A 14 -40.18 -12.57 -14.73
N LEU A 15 -41.44 -12.88 -15.04
CA LEU A 15 -42.24 -12.12 -16.03
C LEU A 15 -43.57 -11.61 -15.46
N GLN A 16 -43.51 -10.84 -14.37
CA GLN A 16 -44.58 -9.87 -14.05
C GLN A 16 -43.95 -8.50 -13.77
N PRO A 17 -44.35 -7.44 -14.49
CA PRO A 17 -43.98 -6.08 -14.11
C PRO A 17 -44.72 -5.73 -12.81
N ARG A 18 -43.98 -5.38 -11.75
CA ARG A 18 -44.56 -4.70 -10.59
C ARG A 18 -45.05 -3.32 -11.05
N SER A 19 -46.34 -3.06 -10.89
CA SER A 19 -46.94 -1.73 -11.01
C SER A 19 -46.27 -0.77 -10.02
N TRP A 20 -45.77 0.37 -10.50
CA TRP A 20 -45.38 1.52 -9.68
C TRP A 20 -46.53 2.54 -9.63
N PRO A 21 -46.62 3.39 -8.59
CA PRO A 21 -47.81 4.18 -8.28
C PRO A 21 -48.00 5.39 -9.21
N PRO A 22 -49.23 5.94 -9.32
CA PRO A 22 -49.54 6.99 -10.27
C PRO A 22 -49.29 8.37 -9.68
N LEU A 23 -48.35 9.14 -10.22
CA LEU A 23 -48.39 10.61 -10.14
C LEU A 23 -47.84 11.21 -11.44
N PHE A 24 -48.62 12.12 -12.01
CA PHE A 24 -48.42 12.94 -13.22
C PHE A 24 -48.73 12.31 -14.58
N GLN A 25 -50.03 12.28 -14.91
CA GLN A 25 -50.50 12.70 -16.24
C GLN A 25 -50.65 14.24 -16.27
N VAL A 26 -50.80 14.81 -17.47
CA VAL A 26 -50.91 16.23 -17.87
C VAL A 26 -49.53 16.77 -18.32
N LEU A 27 -49.18 16.83 -19.61
CA LEU A 27 -49.86 17.47 -20.74
C LEU A 27 -49.63 16.75 -22.08
N SER A 28 -50.71 16.66 -22.85
CA SER A 28 -50.82 16.32 -24.27
C SER A 28 -50.54 17.53 -25.17
N SER A 29 -49.93 17.31 -26.35
CA SER A 29 -50.35 17.81 -27.69
C SER A 29 -49.14 17.87 -28.67
N GLN A 30 -49.01 16.90 -29.59
CA GLN A 30 -49.27 16.99 -31.05
C GLN A 30 -47.99 17.19 -31.92
N PRO A 31 -47.97 16.74 -33.20
CA PRO A 31 -46.80 16.04 -33.79
C PRO A 31 -46.22 16.62 -35.09
N SER A 32 -45.12 15.96 -35.54
CA SER A 32 -44.62 15.76 -36.94
C SER A 32 -43.55 16.75 -37.49
N PRO A 33 -42.84 16.43 -38.60
CA PRO A 33 -42.02 15.22 -38.89
C PRO A 33 -40.65 15.56 -39.56
N LEU A 34 -39.92 14.53 -40.04
CA LEU A 34 -38.85 14.51 -41.07
C LEU A 34 -37.45 14.09 -40.59
N LEU A 35 -37.13 12.81 -40.75
CA LEU A 35 -36.20 12.37 -41.81
C LEU A 35 -36.33 10.85 -41.97
N SER A 36 -36.90 10.49 -43.12
CA SER A 36 -37.05 9.14 -43.65
C SER A 36 -35.71 8.60 -44.13
N ARG A 37 -35.36 7.39 -43.69
CA ARG A 37 -34.66 6.43 -44.56
C ARG A 37 -34.91 5.00 -44.08
N SER A 38 -35.94 4.40 -44.65
CA SER A 38 -36.24 2.98 -44.59
C SER A 38 -35.59 2.26 -45.76
N TYR A 39 -34.85 1.19 -45.48
CA TYR A 39 -34.63 0.02 -46.34
C TYR A 39 -34.39 -1.14 -45.36
N THR A 40 -35.39 -1.95 -45.01
CA THR A 40 -36.07 -3.04 -45.72
C THR A 40 -35.82 -4.32 -44.91
N TYR A 41 -36.90 -4.84 -44.36
CA TYR A 41 -37.03 -6.20 -43.85
C TYR A 41 -36.49 -7.20 -44.88
N LEU A 42 -35.53 -8.03 -44.47
CA LEU A 42 -35.28 -9.31 -45.12
C LEU A 42 -36.11 -10.36 -44.41
N THR A 43 -37.14 -10.78 -45.12
CA THR A 43 -37.97 -11.94 -44.87
C THR A 43 -37.12 -13.21 -44.75
N SER A 44 -37.50 -14.01 -43.76
CA SER A 44 -37.37 -15.46 -43.65
C SER A 44 -36.77 -16.18 -44.88
N SER A 45 -35.51 -16.60 -44.77
CA SER A 45 -34.96 -17.71 -45.54
C SER A 45 -34.52 -18.83 -44.58
N SER A 46 -35.31 -19.89 -44.59
CA SER A 46 -34.95 -21.30 -44.36
C SER A 46 -33.67 -21.57 -43.56
N LEU A 47 -33.81 -21.69 -42.23
CA LEU A 47 -32.91 -22.55 -41.44
C LEU A 47 -33.34 -24.01 -41.68
N PRO A 48 -32.41 -24.93 -42.07
CA PRO A 48 -32.75 -26.33 -42.18
C PRO A 48 -33.06 -26.87 -40.79
N SER A 49 -34.29 -27.35 -40.60
CA SER A 49 -34.76 -28.06 -39.41
C SER A 49 -34.13 -29.46 -39.36
N SER A 50 -32.81 -29.51 -39.14
CA SER A 50 -32.20 -30.74 -38.65
C SER A 50 -32.70 -30.96 -37.22
N LYS A 51 -33.48 -32.04 -37.02
CA LYS A 51 -33.88 -32.51 -35.70
C LYS A 51 -32.61 -32.84 -34.93
N LEU A 52 -32.15 -31.92 -34.08
CA LEU A 52 -31.07 -32.22 -33.14
C LEU A 52 -31.50 -33.41 -32.28
N SER A 53 -30.68 -34.45 -32.23
CA SER A 53 -30.95 -35.61 -31.37
C SER A 53 -30.98 -35.16 -29.90
N SER A 54 -31.73 -35.86 -29.05
CA SER A 54 -31.79 -35.61 -27.61
C SER A 54 -30.39 -35.55 -26.96
N LYS A 55 -29.41 -36.26 -27.54
CA LYS A 55 -28.01 -36.21 -27.13
C LYS A 55 -27.35 -34.85 -27.42
N GLN A 56 -27.60 -34.25 -28.57
CA GLN A 56 -27.08 -32.92 -28.94
C GLN A 56 -27.70 -31.78 -28.11
N TYR A 57 -28.94 -31.94 -27.65
CA TYR A 57 -29.56 -31.00 -26.69
C TYR A 57 -28.91 -31.09 -25.30
N ILE A 58 -28.59 -32.30 -24.84
CA ILE A 58 -27.89 -32.52 -23.56
C ILE A 58 -26.47 -31.94 -23.65
N ASP A 59 -25.75 -32.18 -24.75
CA ASP A 59 -24.40 -31.63 -24.96
C ASP A 59 -24.41 -30.10 -25.00
N ALA A 60 -25.37 -29.47 -25.71
CA ALA A 60 -25.52 -28.02 -25.76
C ALA A 60 -25.89 -27.41 -24.38
N PHE A 61 -26.71 -28.10 -23.60
CA PHE A 61 -27.08 -27.68 -22.24
C PHE A 61 -25.90 -27.77 -21.27
N ILE A 62 -25.11 -28.84 -21.34
CA ILE A 62 -23.87 -29.01 -20.56
C ILE A 62 -22.86 -27.91 -20.91
N VAL A 63 -22.65 -27.63 -22.20
CA VAL A 63 -21.77 -26.53 -22.66
C VAL A 63 -22.27 -25.18 -22.16
N SER A 64 -23.58 -24.92 -22.16
CA SER A 64 -24.16 -23.68 -21.64
C SER A 64 -23.96 -23.53 -20.13
N ILE A 65 -24.12 -24.61 -19.34
CA ILE A 65 -23.84 -24.60 -17.90
C ILE A 65 -22.34 -24.37 -17.63
N ILE A 66 -21.45 -25.01 -18.41
CA ILE A 66 -20.00 -24.81 -18.28
C ILE A 66 -19.61 -23.38 -18.66
N LEU A 67 -20.16 -22.81 -19.73
CA LEU A 67 -19.92 -21.42 -20.13
C LEU A 67 -20.49 -20.43 -19.10
N PHE A 68 -21.67 -20.70 -18.54
CA PHE A 68 -22.27 -19.86 -17.50
C PHE A 68 -21.49 -19.96 -16.19
N GLY A 69 -21.09 -21.16 -15.79
CA GLY A 69 -20.26 -21.41 -14.61
C GLY A 69 -18.87 -20.82 -14.73
N THR A 70 -18.20 -20.97 -15.87
CA THR A 70 -16.89 -20.33 -16.14
C THR A 70 -17.01 -18.82 -16.23
N SER A 71 -18.09 -18.28 -16.82
CA SER A 71 -18.36 -16.84 -16.84
C SER A 71 -18.66 -16.29 -15.44
N LEU A 72 -19.37 -17.04 -14.59
CA LEU A 72 -19.61 -16.70 -13.19
C LEU A 72 -18.31 -16.75 -12.37
N ILE A 73 -17.47 -17.76 -12.57
CA ILE A 73 -16.15 -17.88 -11.93
C ILE A 73 -15.20 -16.76 -12.40
N LEU A 74 -15.18 -16.41 -13.68
CA LEU A 74 -14.40 -15.30 -14.24
C LEU A 74 -14.92 -13.94 -13.75
N TYR A 75 -16.24 -13.80 -13.60
CA TYR A 75 -16.88 -12.61 -13.05
C TYR A 75 -16.64 -12.45 -11.54
N GLU A 76 -16.71 -13.55 -10.77
CA GLU A 76 -16.38 -13.56 -9.34
C GLU A 76 -14.89 -13.30 -9.09
N ASN A 77 -14.02 -13.77 -9.99
CA ASN A 77 -12.57 -13.58 -9.91
C ASN A 77 -12.05 -12.30 -10.58
N SER A 78 -12.92 -11.44 -11.09
CA SER A 78 -12.51 -10.17 -11.68
C SER A 78 -11.76 -9.30 -10.67
N PRO A 79 -10.59 -8.71 -11.03
CA PRO A 79 -9.82 -7.83 -10.15
C PRO A 79 -10.67 -6.73 -9.52
N SER A 80 -11.60 -6.14 -10.29
CA SER A 80 -12.50 -5.09 -9.80
C SER A 80 -13.41 -5.57 -8.66
N ARG A 81 -13.92 -6.80 -8.72
CA ARG A 81 -14.80 -7.35 -7.66
C ARG A 81 -14.01 -7.69 -6.40
N ARG A 82 -12.77 -8.19 -6.55
CA ARG A 82 -11.87 -8.50 -5.43
C ARG A 82 -11.44 -7.24 -4.67
N VAL A 83 -11.11 -6.17 -5.40
CA VAL A 83 -10.83 -4.86 -4.82
C VAL A 83 -12.09 -4.33 -4.12
N ASN A 84 -13.26 -4.39 -4.77
CA ASN A 84 -14.53 -3.99 -4.16
C ASN A 84 -14.82 -4.75 -2.85
N LYS A 85 -14.52 -6.05 -2.78
CA LYS A 85 -14.68 -6.84 -1.54
C LYS A 85 -13.69 -6.40 -0.46
N ALA A 86 -12.44 -6.10 -0.84
CA ALA A 86 -11.42 -5.61 0.08
C ALA A 86 -11.79 -4.24 0.67
N VAL A 87 -12.19 -3.28 -0.16
CA VAL A 87 -12.61 -1.94 0.31
C VAL A 87 -13.87 -1.98 1.16
N GLN A 88 -14.82 -2.88 0.87
CA GLN A 88 -16.03 -3.05 1.68
C GLN A 88 -15.75 -3.59 3.08
N LYS A 89 -14.74 -4.46 3.23
CA LYS A 89 -14.34 -5.02 4.54
C LYS A 89 -13.36 -4.10 5.29
N GLY A 90 -12.56 -3.35 4.53
CA GLY A 90 -11.33 -2.72 5.02
C GLY A 90 -10.19 -3.72 5.22
N THR A 91 -8.97 -3.22 5.39
CA THR A 91 -7.80 -4.09 5.59
C THR A 91 -7.70 -4.64 7.01
N ARG A 92 -8.21 -3.92 8.02
CA ARG A 92 -8.18 -4.30 9.44
C ARG A 92 -6.80 -4.83 9.88
N PRO A 93 -5.77 -3.96 9.90
CA PRO A 93 -4.39 -4.39 10.10
C PRO A 93 -4.20 -5.12 11.44
N GLU A 94 -3.29 -6.10 11.44
CA GLU A 94 -2.92 -6.84 12.63
C GLU A 94 -2.13 -5.96 13.60
N LEU A 95 -2.39 -6.16 14.90
CA LEU A 95 -1.69 -5.49 15.99
C LEU A 95 -0.75 -6.50 16.63
N HIS A 96 0.54 -6.41 16.33
CA HIS A 96 1.58 -7.23 16.95
C HIS A 96 2.07 -6.62 18.28
N ILE A 97 1.16 -6.07 19.08
CA ILE A 97 1.49 -5.43 20.36
C ILE A 97 0.74 -6.17 21.45
N SER A 98 1.51 -6.69 22.41
CA SER A 98 0.96 -7.23 23.65
C SER A 98 0.20 -6.12 24.37
N ARG A 99 -1.01 -6.41 24.87
CA ARG A 99 -1.85 -5.45 25.61
C ARG A 99 -1.10 -4.78 26.77
N ASN A 100 -0.10 -5.46 27.33
CA ASN A 100 0.69 -4.95 28.45
C ASN A 100 1.71 -3.86 28.05
N HIS A 101 2.01 -3.70 26.76
CA HIS A 101 2.99 -2.73 26.25
C HIS A 101 2.32 -1.55 25.54
N TYR A 102 0.98 -1.46 25.60
CA TYR A 102 0.22 -0.40 24.95
C TYR A 102 -0.33 0.58 25.99
N TYR A 103 0.04 1.85 25.86
CA TYR A 103 -0.57 2.93 26.61
C TYR A 103 -1.74 3.54 25.81
N PRO A 104 -2.99 3.51 26.33
CA PRO A 104 -4.15 4.01 25.60
C PRO A 104 -4.16 5.54 25.50
N ARG A 105 -4.48 6.06 24.31
CA ARG A 105 -4.65 7.50 24.04
C ARG A 105 -6.03 7.76 23.43
N PRO A 106 -7.11 7.71 24.22
CA PRO A 106 -8.48 7.71 23.70
C PRO A 106 -8.83 8.98 22.92
N GLN A 107 -8.36 10.14 23.36
CA GLN A 107 -8.64 11.42 22.67
C GLN A 107 -8.05 11.45 21.26
N VAL A 108 -6.78 11.02 21.11
CA VAL A 108 -6.10 10.92 19.81
C VAL A 108 -6.79 9.85 18.93
N LEU A 109 -7.15 8.72 19.53
CA LEU A 109 -7.84 7.63 18.84
C LEU A 109 -9.19 8.09 18.27
N GLU A 110 -10.00 8.82 19.04
CA GLU A 110 -11.28 9.36 18.57
C GLU A 110 -11.11 10.39 17.44
N GLN A 111 -10.07 11.22 17.48
CA GLN A 111 -9.76 12.14 16.39
C GLN A 111 -9.36 11.39 15.11
N LEU A 112 -8.55 10.34 15.21
CA LEU A 112 -8.21 9.47 14.07
C LEU A 112 -9.44 8.79 13.47
N LYS A 113 -10.37 8.31 14.31
CA LYS A 113 -11.63 7.72 13.84
C LYS A 113 -12.47 8.72 13.04
N LYS A 114 -12.50 9.99 13.45
CA LYS A 114 -13.19 11.05 12.71
C LYS A 114 -12.55 11.26 11.33
N ILE A 115 -11.22 11.28 11.24
CA ILE A 115 -10.50 11.35 9.95
C ILE A 115 -10.81 10.14 9.08
N PHE A 116 -10.86 8.94 9.67
CA PHE A 116 -11.11 7.68 8.94
C PHE A 116 -12.59 7.44 8.63
N THR A 117 -13.47 8.36 9.05
CA THR A 117 -14.92 8.33 8.77
C THR A 117 -15.32 9.61 8.04
N PRO A 118 -14.85 9.83 6.81
CA PRO A 118 -15.09 11.08 6.10
C PRO A 118 -16.56 11.27 5.74
N HIS A 119 -16.97 12.54 5.70
CA HIS A 119 -18.23 13.02 5.16
C HIS A 119 -17.99 13.65 3.77
N GLU A 120 -19.06 14.02 3.05
CA GLU A 120 -18.91 14.58 1.70
C GLU A 120 -18.09 15.89 1.64
N SER A 121 -18.10 16.66 2.73
CA SER A 121 -17.32 17.89 2.90
C SER A 121 -15.92 17.68 3.48
N SER A 122 -15.52 16.44 3.77
CA SER A 122 -14.19 16.16 4.31
C SER A 122 -13.09 16.52 3.32
N ARG A 123 -11.96 16.97 3.84
CA ARG A 123 -10.78 17.25 3.01
C ARG A 123 -10.30 15.98 2.34
N SER A 124 -9.78 16.11 1.13
CA SER A 124 -9.33 14.94 0.36
C SER A 124 -7.96 14.44 0.81
N ASN A 125 -7.17 15.26 1.52
CA ASN A 125 -5.81 14.93 1.95
C ASN A 125 -5.51 15.30 3.40
N TYR A 126 -4.99 14.32 4.13
CA TYR A 126 -4.54 14.45 5.50
C TYR A 126 -3.07 14.08 5.62
N ILE A 127 -2.35 14.80 6.47
CA ILE A 127 -1.02 14.40 6.94
C ILE A 127 -1.13 14.10 8.43
N ILE A 128 -0.79 12.87 8.82
CA ILE A 128 -0.56 12.52 10.22
C ILE A 128 0.95 12.64 10.47
N TYR A 129 1.31 13.57 11.32
CA TYR A 129 2.70 13.86 11.66
C TYR A 129 2.97 13.57 13.14
N GLY A 130 4.22 13.25 13.47
CA GLY A 130 4.73 13.21 14.83
C GLY A 130 6.04 12.45 14.90
N LYS A 131 6.78 12.57 16.00
CA LYS A 131 8.08 11.89 16.18
C LYS A 131 8.00 10.39 15.95
N ASP A 132 9.10 9.81 15.50
CA ASP A 132 9.21 8.35 15.48
C ASP A 132 9.03 7.78 16.90
N GLY A 133 8.55 6.54 17.04
CA GLY A 133 8.44 5.89 18.35
C GLY A 133 7.28 6.31 19.27
N ILE A 134 6.49 7.34 18.95
CA ILE A 134 5.34 7.77 19.79
C ILE A 134 4.08 6.90 19.65
N GLY A 135 4.14 5.82 18.87
CA GLY A 135 3.01 4.92 18.65
C GLY A 135 2.01 5.35 17.57
N LYS A 136 2.40 6.20 16.61
CA LYS A 136 1.53 6.63 15.49
C LYS A 136 0.90 5.44 14.75
N SER A 137 1.73 4.54 14.23
CA SER A 137 1.27 3.36 13.49
C SER A 137 0.38 2.47 14.34
N THR A 138 0.66 2.35 15.65
CA THR A 138 -0.21 1.62 16.59
C THR A 138 -1.61 2.21 16.68
N LEU A 139 -1.71 3.53 16.92
CA LEU A 139 -2.98 4.24 17.02
C LEU A 139 -3.76 4.20 15.69
N ILE A 140 -3.05 4.35 14.57
CA ILE A 140 -3.63 4.29 13.23
C ILE A 140 -4.15 2.88 12.92
N LYS A 141 -3.40 1.83 13.24
CA LYS A 141 -3.83 0.44 13.06
C LYS A 141 -5.07 0.13 13.91
N LEU A 142 -5.10 0.61 15.17
CA LEU A 142 -6.25 0.51 16.07
C LEU A 142 -7.49 1.22 15.49
N ALA A 143 -7.38 2.51 15.16
CA ALA A 143 -8.48 3.27 14.56
C ALA A 143 -8.97 2.65 13.24
N SER A 144 -8.05 2.21 12.37
CA SER A 144 -8.39 1.55 11.11
C SER A 144 -9.16 0.25 11.31
N ARG A 145 -8.81 -0.52 12.34
CA ARG A 145 -9.48 -1.77 12.70
C ARG A 145 -10.87 -1.52 13.31
N GLU A 146 -11.00 -0.50 14.17
CA GLU A 146 -12.26 -0.14 14.82
C GLU A 146 -13.27 0.47 13.85
N VAL A 147 -12.83 1.34 12.94
CA VAL A 147 -13.68 1.84 11.84
C VAL A 147 -13.98 0.71 10.85
N GLY A 148 -12.93 -0.02 10.45
CA GLY A 148 -13.03 -1.20 9.60
C GLY A 148 -13.45 -0.87 8.17
N GLN A 149 -14.76 -0.85 7.91
CA GLN A 149 -15.31 -0.71 6.56
C GLN A 149 -14.85 0.60 5.90
N GLY A 150 -14.32 0.49 4.68
CA GLY A 150 -13.90 1.64 3.89
C GLY A 150 -12.52 2.18 4.21
N VAL A 151 -11.75 1.51 5.09
CA VAL A 151 -10.39 1.92 5.45
C VAL A 151 -9.37 0.91 4.91
N ILE A 152 -8.50 1.40 4.03
CA ILE A 152 -7.37 0.66 3.48
C ILE A 152 -6.08 1.17 4.11
N TYR A 153 -5.53 0.41 5.03
CA TYR A 153 -4.20 0.66 5.59
C TYR A 153 -3.12 -0.02 4.75
N PHE A 154 -2.12 0.75 4.31
CA PHE A 154 -0.96 0.27 3.57
C PHE A 154 0.34 0.74 4.24
N GLU A 155 1.12 -0.22 4.71
CA GLU A 155 2.46 0.02 5.25
C GLU A 155 3.48 0.00 4.12
N ILE A 156 4.13 1.14 3.86
CA ILE A 156 5.12 1.25 2.80
C ILE A 156 6.36 0.42 3.17
N PRO A 157 6.81 -0.51 2.31
CA PRO A 157 7.98 -1.32 2.60
C PRO A 157 9.26 -0.48 2.53
N SER A 158 10.22 -0.77 3.41
CA SER A 158 11.55 -0.14 3.38
C SER A 158 12.33 -0.47 2.10
N ASP A 159 12.14 -1.67 1.55
CA ASP A 159 12.59 -2.00 0.19
C ASP A 159 11.53 -1.61 -0.85
N ILE A 160 11.75 -0.46 -1.48
CA ILE A 160 10.86 0.10 -2.51
C ILE A 160 10.64 -0.85 -3.69
N LYS A 161 11.53 -1.82 -3.95
CA LYS A 161 11.31 -2.83 -4.99
C LYS A 161 10.05 -3.66 -4.73
N ASN A 162 9.66 -3.82 -3.46
CA ASN A 162 8.46 -4.55 -3.06
C ASN A 162 7.19 -3.68 -3.05
N PHE A 163 7.30 -2.36 -3.23
CA PHE A 163 6.16 -1.43 -3.15
C PHE A 163 4.95 -1.91 -3.96
N GLY A 164 5.16 -2.23 -5.24
CA GLY A 164 4.04 -2.64 -6.10
C GLY A 164 3.44 -4.00 -5.77
N LYS A 165 4.23 -4.91 -5.19
CA LYS A 165 3.76 -6.21 -4.74
C LYS A 165 2.92 -6.07 -3.47
N GLU A 166 3.43 -5.34 -2.47
CA GLU A 166 2.72 -5.12 -1.21
C GLU A 166 1.46 -4.27 -1.41
N PHE A 167 1.53 -3.24 -2.26
CA PHE A 167 0.36 -2.44 -2.59
C PHE A 167 -0.74 -3.28 -3.28
N ALA A 168 -0.37 -4.10 -4.27
CA ALA A 168 -1.31 -5.00 -4.94
C ALA A 168 -1.97 -6.00 -3.97
N LYS A 169 -1.19 -6.54 -3.02
CA LYS A 169 -1.68 -7.43 -1.97
C LYS A 169 -2.73 -6.73 -1.10
N VAL A 170 -2.47 -5.48 -0.68
CA VAL A 170 -3.39 -4.70 0.16
C VAL A 170 -4.72 -4.42 -0.54
N VAL A 171 -4.69 -4.09 -1.84
CA VAL A 171 -5.92 -3.89 -2.63
C VAL A 171 -6.53 -5.20 -3.15
N ASN A 172 -6.02 -6.35 -2.71
CA ASN A 172 -6.49 -7.69 -3.08
C ASN A 172 -6.46 -7.96 -4.60
N ILE A 173 -5.41 -7.46 -5.26
CA ILE A 173 -5.11 -7.74 -6.66
C ILE A 173 -4.02 -8.80 -6.70
N TRP A 174 -4.35 -9.94 -7.30
CA TRP A 174 -3.36 -10.95 -7.60
C TRP A 174 -2.56 -10.51 -8.82
N LEU A 175 -1.31 -10.14 -8.60
CA LEU A 175 -0.35 -10.04 -9.68
C LEU A 175 0.05 -11.47 -10.04
N PRO A 176 -0.25 -11.97 -11.25
CA PRO A 176 0.26 -13.27 -11.66
C PRO A 176 1.79 -13.25 -11.52
N GLU A 177 2.30 -14.32 -10.91
CA GLU A 177 3.71 -14.54 -10.61
C GLU A 177 4.59 -14.04 -11.75
N HIS A 178 5.56 -13.17 -11.44
CA HIS A 178 6.31 -12.39 -12.43
C HIS A 178 6.86 -13.22 -13.59
N TRP A 179 7.22 -14.48 -13.32
CA TRP A 179 7.72 -15.42 -14.32
C TRP A 179 6.68 -15.82 -15.38
N LYS A 180 5.37 -15.92 -15.06
CA LYS A 180 4.33 -16.27 -16.05
C LYS A 180 4.17 -15.21 -17.12
N LYS A 181 4.29 -13.93 -16.74
CA LYS A 181 4.23 -12.81 -17.69
C LYS A 181 5.49 -12.74 -18.56
N SER A 182 6.65 -13.00 -17.96
CA SER A 182 7.91 -13.10 -18.68
C SER A 182 7.92 -14.29 -19.65
N LEU A 183 7.36 -15.43 -19.25
CA LEU A 183 7.23 -16.61 -20.08
C LEU A 183 6.34 -16.33 -21.30
N ARG A 184 5.17 -15.70 -21.10
CA ARG A 184 4.31 -15.26 -22.21
C ARG A 184 4.96 -14.28 -23.18
N ALA A 185 5.83 -13.42 -22.68
CA ALA A 185 6.56 -12.48 -23.53
C ALA A 185 7.70 -13.19 -24.30
N PHE A 186 8.39 -14.11 -23.65
CA PHE A 186 9.35 -15.01 -24.28
C PHE A 186 8.70 -15.87 -25.38
N GLU A 187 7.54 -16.48 -25.13
CA GLU A 187 6.75 -17.25 -26.11
C GLU A 187 6.43 -16.42 -27.36
N LYS A 188 5.98 -15.17 -27.18
CA LYS A 188 5.74 -14.24 -28.28
C LYS A 188 7.02 -13.92 -29.05
N ALA A 189 8.13 -13.67 -28.35
CA ALA A 189 9.42 -13.40 -28.98
C ALA A 189 9.94 -14.62 -29.75
N ALA A 190 9.77 -15.83 -29.21
CA ALA A 190 10.13 -17.09 -29.86
C ALA A 190 9.33 -17.32 -31.14
N LYS A 191 8.02 -17.02 -31.13
CA LYS A 191 7.18 -17.08 -32.33
C LYS A 191 7.68 -16.14 -33.42
N VAL A 192 8.02 -14.90 -33.06
CA VAL A 192 8.60 -13.91 -34.00
C VAL A 192 9.97 -14.38 -34.50
N TYR A 193 10.83 -14.89 -33.62
CA TYR A 193 12.14 -15.41 -33.97
C TYR A 193 12.04 -16.57 -34.98
N LYS A 194 11.17 -17.55 -34.73
CA LYS A 194 10.92 -18.66 -35.65
C LYS A 194 10.41 -18.20 -37.00
N ALA A 195 9.46 -17.27 -37.02
CA ALA A 195 8.94 -16.72 -38.28
C ALA A 195 10.05 -16.02 -39.09
N LYS A 196 11.01 -15.38 -38.41
CA LYS A 196 12.11 -14.64 -39.05
C LYS A 196 13.25 -15.54 -39.52
N TYR A 197 13.60 -16.56 -38.76
CA TYR A 197 14.82 -17.36 -38.98
C TYR A 197 14.56 -18.82 -39.37
N GLY A 198 13.29 -19.23 -39.50
CA GLY A 198 12.91 -20.58 -39.91
C GLY A 198 13.23 -21.68 -38.89
N ARG A 199 13.65 -21.32 -37.67
CA ARG A 199 14.08 -22.27 -36.62
C ARG A 199 13.62 -21.84 -35.22
N PRO A 200 13.34 -22.79 -34.31
CA PRO A 200 12.90 -22.47 -32.95
C PRO A 200 14.01 -21.81 -32.12
N LEU A 201 13.61 -20.99 -31.15
CA LEU A 201 14.50 -20.45 -30.13
C LEU A 201 14.77 -21.52 -29.05
N VAL A 202 15.95 -21.60 -28.44
CA VAL A 202 16.25 -22.55 -27.36
C VAL A 202 16.43 -21.80 -26.04
N ILE A 203 15.79 -22.28 -24.99
CA ILE A 203 16.05 -21.86 -23.61
C ILE A 203 16.57 -23.05 -22.81
N ILE A 204 17.65 -22.84 -22.06
CA ILE A 204 18.24 -23.85 -21.18
C ILE A 204 17.98 -23.43 -19.73
N TYR A 205 17.25 -24.27 -19.00
CA TYR A 205 17.05 -24.17 -17.56
C TYR A 205 18.09 -25.05 -16.88
N ASP A 206 19.07 -24.43 -16.22
CA ASP A 206 20.11 -25.15 -15.49
C ASP A 206 19.78 -25.31 -14.01
N ASN A 207 20.18 -26.43 -13.40
CA ASN A 207 19.95 -26.80 -12.01
C ASN A 207 18.45 -26.96 -11.64
N VAL A 208 17.71 -27.71 -12.48
CA VAL A 208 16.26 -27.91 -12.32
C VAL A 208 15.90 -28.76 -11.10
N ASP A 209 16.86 -29.53 -10.56
CA ASP A 209 16.70 -30.31 -9.32
C ASP A 209 16.18 -29.41 -8.17
N TYR A 210 16.63 -28.15 -8.14
CA TYR A 210 16.21 -27.18 -7.15
C TYR A 210 14.71 -26.83 -7.23
N LEU A 211 14.13 -26.77 -8.44
CA LEU A 211 12.70 -26.53 -8.62
C LEU A 211 11.87 -27.73 -8.14
N ILE A 212 12.36 -28.95 -8.38
CA ILE A 212 11.67 -30.19 -7.99
C ILE A 212 11.59 -30.32 -6.47
N GLN A 213 12.66 -29.94 -5.75
CA GLN A 213 12.70 -30.01 -4.29
C GLN A 213 11.86 -28.94 -3.59
N LYS A 214 11.61 -27.79 -4.24
CA LYS A 214 11.00 -26.61 -3.59
C LYS A 214 9.61 -26.25 -4.09
N ASN A 215 9.32 -26.41 -5.39
CA ASN A 215 8.02 -26.08 -5.98
C ASN A 215 7.83 -26.74 -7.36
N THR A 216 7.18 -27.91 -7.36
CA THR A 216 6.96 -28.70 -8.58
C THR A 216 6.00 -28.03 -9.58
N ASP A 217 5.09 -27.17 -9.12
CA ASP A 217 4.07 -26.53 -9.97
C ASP A 217 4.69 -25.60 -11.02
N ILE A 218 5.87 -25.03 -10.75
CA ILE A 218 6.59 -24.19 -11.69
C ILE A 218 7.14 -25.04 -12.83
N LEU A 219 7.73 -26.20 -12.50
CA LEU A 219 8.27 -27.13 -13.50
C LEU A 219 7.15 -27.68 -14.39
N ASP A 220 6.04 -28.11 -13.81
CA ASP A 220 4.89 -28.64 -14.56
C ASP A 220 4.34 -27.59 -15.56
N GLN A 221 4.33 -26.32 -15.16
CA GLN A 221 3.87 -25.24 -16.04
C GLN A 221 4.90 -24.86 -17.11
N LEU A 222 6.20 -24.92 -16.84
CA LEU A 222 7.25 -24.74 -17.85
C LEU A 222 7.23 -25.87 -18.89
N GLN A 223 6.90 -27.10 -18.47
CA GLN A 223 6.70 -28.22 -19.39
C GLN A 223 5.41 -28.04 -20.19
N SER A 224 4.33 -27.65 -19.52
CA SER A 224 3.04 -27.40 -20.16
C SER A 224 3.14 -26.30 -21.22
N SER A 225 3.89 -25.22 -20.98
CA SER A 225 4.03 -24.12 -21.94
C SER A 225 4.74 -24.54 -23.24
N VAL A 226 5.64 -25.52 -23.18
CA VAL A 226 6.31 -26.12 -24.35
C VAL A 226 5.36 -27.08 -25.09
N ALA A 227 4.52 -27.80 -24.33
CA ALA A 227 3.54 -28.74 -24.86
C ALA A 227 2.29 -28.06 -25.46
N GLU A 228 2.02 -26.80 -25.12
CA GLU A 228 0.91 -26.01 -25.65
C GLU A 228 0.97 -25.92 -27.19
N ASN A 229 -0.16 -26.20 -27.85
CA ASN A 229 -0.27 -26.23 -29.31
C ASN A 229 0.17 -24.91 -29.97
N ASP A 230 -0.10 -23.77 -29.34
CA ASP A 230 0.27 -22.44 -29.84
C ASP A 230 1.78 -22.20 -29.82
N ASN A 231 2.50 -22.92 -28.97
CA ASN A 231 3.94 -22.84 -28.76
C ASN A 231 4.70 -24.01 -29.40
N LYS A 232 3.98 -25.01 -29.94
CA LYS A 232 4.56 -26.22 -30.51
C LYS A 232 5.56 -25.90 -31.60
N GLY A 233 6.83 -26.14 -31.28
CA GLY A 233 7.97 -25.89 -32.15
C GLY A 233 8.33 -24.42 -32.32
N ASN A 234 7.80 -23.46 -31.55
CA ASN A 234 8.23 -22.05 -31.54
C ASN A 234 9.53 -21.87 -30.76
N TYR A 235 9.69 -22.62 -29.67
CA TYR A 235 10.93 -22.73 -28.92
C TYR A 235 11.13 -24.16 -28.40
N ILE A 236 12.35 -24.45 -27.99
CA ILE A 236 12.78 -25.68 -27.34
C ILE A 236 13.22 -25.30 -25.93
N ALA A 237 12.71 -26.02 -24.92
CA ALA A 237 13.21 -25.92 -23.55
C ALA A 237 14.11 -27.12 -23.26
N VAL A 238 15.32 -26.85 -22.78
CA VAL A 238 16.27 -27.87 -22.32
C VAL A 238 16.35 -27.74 -20.80
N PHE A 239 16.09 -28.82 -20.09
CA PHE A 239 16.14 -28.87 -18.63
C PHE A 239 17.40 -29.65 -18.21
N VAL A 240 18.36 -28.99 -17.59
CA VAL A 240 19.60 -29.61 -17.10
C VAL A 240 19.42 -29.98 -15.63
N CYS A 241 19.63 -31.26 -15.33
CA CYS A 241 19.40 -31.88 -14.03
C CYS A 241 20.57 -32.78 -13.68
N SER A 242 20.87 -32.88 -12.39
CA SER A 242 21.90 -33.72 -11.80
C SER A 242 21.32 -34.92 -11.03
N GLU A 243 20.02 -34.88 -10.67
CA GLU A 243 19.36 -35.98 -9.95
C GLU A 243 18.55 -36.89 -10.89
N TYR A 244 18.66 -38.21 -10.69
CA TYR A 244 17.92 -39.22 -11.47
C TYR A 244 16.38 -39.15 -11.29
N SER A 245 15.93 -38.62 -10.15
CA SER A 245 14.52 -38.33 -9.83
C SER A 245 13.89 -37.29 -10.78
N ALA A 246 14.69 -36.34 -11.25
CA ALA A 246 14.29 -35.33 -12.23
C ALA A 246 14.12 -35.93 -13.63
N VAL A 247 15.02 -36.85 -14.00
CA VAL A 247 15.02 -37.55 -15.29
C VAL A 247 13.82 -38.50 -15.43
N GLN A 248 13.42 -39.19 -14.35
CA GLN A 248 12.23 -40.06 -14.36
C GLN A 248 10.92 -39.31 -14.62
N ARG A 249 10.87 -38.01 -14.30
CA ARG A 249 9.71 -37.13 -14.58
C ARG A 249 9.75 -36.49 -15.98
N MET A 250 10.88 -36.55 -16.68
CA MET A 250 11.16 -35.73 -17.86
C MET A 250 11.69 -36.56 -19.03
N SER A 251 10.82 -37.23 -19.77
CA SER A 251 11.19 -38.02 -20.94
C SER A 251 10.59 -37.46 -22.25
N CYS A 252 11.34 -36.63 -23.00
CA CYS A 252 11.47 -36.69 -24.48
C CYS A 252 12.30 -35.57 -25.18
N LYS A 253 13.19 -36.04 -26.09
CA LYS A 253 13.66 -35.63 -27.45
C LYS A 253 14.28 -34.25 -27.80
N GLU A 254 15.25 -34.35 -28.73
CA GLU A 254 16.43 -33.50 -29.05
C GLU A 254 16.23 -32.20 -29.88
N VAL A 255 17.36 -31.49 -30.06
CA VAL A 255 17.57 -30.01 -30.16
C VAL A 255 18.10 -29.53 -31.53
N GLY A 256 17.88 -28.24 -31.86
CA GLY A 256 18.61 -27.45 -32.88
C GLY A 256 18.92 -26.01 -32.39
N GLN A 257 19.90 -25.31 -32.97
CA GLN A 257 20.64 -24.17 -32.36
C GLN A 257 19.95 -22.78 -32.24
N GLY A 258 20.17 -22.15 -31.07
CA GLY A 258 19.92 -20.74 -30.73
C GLY A 258 19.67 -20.60 -29.22
N VAL A 259 20.71 -20.49 -28.38
CA VAL A 259 20.65 -20.79 -26.93
C VAL A 259 20.58 -19.54 -26.05
N ILE A 260 19.57 -19.47 -25.17
CA ILE A 260 19.52 -18.60 -24.00
C ILE A 260 19.79 -19.45 -22.75
N TYR A 261 20.86 -19.14 -22.03
CA TYR A 261 21.21 -19.81 -20.78
C TYR A 261 20.50 -19.15 -19.59
N PHE A 262 19.81 -19.95 -18.78
CA PHE A 262 19.15 -19.49 -17.56
C PHE A 262 19.54 -20.37 -16.38
N GLU A 263 20.37 -19.83 -15.50
CA GLU A 263 20.73 -20.47 -14.23
C GLU A 263 19.60 -20.24 -13.21
N ILE A 264 19.05 -21.33 -12.67
CA ILE A 264 17.98 -21.23 -11.66
C ILE A 264 18.60 -20.73 -10.35
N PRO A 265 18.14 -19.59 -9.80
CA PRO A 265 18.68 -19.06 -8.56
C PRO A 265 18.37 -19.99 -7.39
N SER A 266 19.32 -20.10 -6.46
CA SER A 266 19.23 -20.88 -5.22
C SER A 266 18.17 -20.37 -4.21
N ASP A 267 17.45 -19.30 -4.53
CA ASP A 267 16.24 -18.84 -3.85
C ASP A 267 15.09 -18.71 -4.86
N ILE A 268 14.10 -19.58 -4.75
CA ILE A 268 12.96 -19.65 -5.67
C ILE A 268 12.13 -18.35 -5.67
N LYS A 269 12.17 -17.56 -4.59
CA LYS A 269 11.50 -16.24 -4.54
C LYS A 269 12.09 -15.26 -5.56
N ASN A 270 13.34 -15.47 -5.97
CA ASN A 270 14.05 -14.63 -6.95
C ASN A 270 13.93 -15.15 -8.39
N PHE A 271 13.40 -16.36 -8.61
CA PHE A 271 13.25 -16.97 -9.93
C PHE A 271 12.61 -16.02 -10.95
N GLY A 272 11.47 -15.42 -10.61
CA GLY A 272 10.78 -14.51 -11.54
C GLY A 272 11.54 -13.21 -11.86
N LYS A 273 12.43 -12.77 -10.96
CA LYS A 273 13.25 -11.58 -11.15
C LYS A 273 14.46 -11.88 -12.02
N GLU A 274 15.18 -12.97 -11.76
CA GLU A 274 16.30 -13.39 -12.60
C GLU A 274 15.82 -13.79 -13.99
N PHE A 275 14.69 -14.49 -14.09
CA PHE A 275 14.09 -14.85 -15.38
C PHE A 275 13.75 -13.60 -16.19
N ALA A 276 13.10 -12.59 -15.58
CA ALA A 276 12.78 -11.32 -16.23
C ALA A 276 14.02 -10.53 -16.70
N LYS A 277 15.15 -10.59 -15.97
CA LYS A 277 16.41 -9.99 -16.39
C LYS A 277 16.99 -10.67 -17.63
N VAL A 278 17.01 -12.00 -17.65
CA VAL A 278 17.56 -12.78 -18.76
C VAL A 278 16.75 -12.58 -20.04
N VAL A 279 15.43 -12.42 -19.93
CA VAL A 279 14.57 -12.11 -21.09
C VAL A 279 14.46 -10.60 -21.39
N ASN A 280 15.26 -9.76 -20.72
CA ASN A 280 15.33 -8.30 -20.88
C ASN A 280 13.97 -7.58 -20.80
N ILE A 281 13.08 -8.01 -19.90
CA ILE A 281 11.79 -7.37 -19.65
C ILE A 281 11.91 -6.50 -18.40
N TRP A 282 12.19 -5.21 -18.61
CA TRP A 282 12.06 -4.20 -17.58
C TRP A 282 10.59 -4.19 -17.09
N LEU A 283 10.35 -4.42 -15.79
CA LEU A 283 9.01 -4.48 -15.19
C LEU A 283 8.74 -3.27 -14.27
N PRO A 284 8.46 -2.06 -14.79
CA PRO A 284 7.86 -0.99 -14.01
C PRO A 284 6.33 -1.03 -14.11
N GLU A 285 5.64 -0.40 -13.17
CA GLU A 285 4.20 -0.03 -13.19
C GLU A 285 3.14 -1.04 -12.71
N HIS A 286 3.51 -2.11 -11.99
CA HIS A 286 2.49 -2.97 -11.36
C HIS A 286 1.62 -2.22 -10.31
N TRP A 287 2.21 -1.25 -9.62
CA TRP A 287 1.51 -0.47 -8.61
C TRP A 287 0.50 0.51 -9.22
N LYS A 288 0.78 1.11 -10.40
CA LYS A 288 -0.16 2.00 -11.09
C LYS A 288 -1.45 1.31 -11.49
N LYS A 289 -1.35 0.04 -11.93
CA LYS A 289 -2.54 -0.78 -12.23
C LYS A 289 -3.38 -1.03 -10.98
N SER A 290 -2.71 -1.26 -9.87
CA SER A 290 -3.36 -1.46 -8.58
C SER A 290 -4.04 -0.18 -8.09
N LEU A 291 -3.40 0.98 -8.30
CA LEU A 291 -3.94 2.29 -7.96
C LEU A 291 -5.21 2.58 -8.78
N ARG A 292 -5.16 2.39 -10.10
CA ARG A 292 -6.35 2.55 -10.97
C ARG A 292 -7.52 1.65 -10.59
N ALA A 293 -7.24 0.43 -10.16
CA ALA A 293 -8.26 -0.49 -9.70
C ALA A 293 -8.86 -0.05 -8.35
N PHE A 294 -8.02 0.45 -7.44
CA PHE A 294 -8.45 1.09 -6.20
C PHE A 294 -9.34 2.33 -6.46
N GLU A 295 -8.94 3.23 -7.35
CA GLU A 295 -9.71 4.43 -7.73
C GLU A 295 -11.10 4.08 -8.25
N LYS A 296 -11.20 3.08 -9.13
CA LYS A 296 -12.50 2.57 -9.60
C LYS A 296 -13.34 2.00 -8.46
N ALA A 297 -12.72 1.29 -7.52
CA ALA A 297 -13.41 0.75 -6.36
C ALA A 297 -13.87 1.86 -5.40
N ALA A 298 -13.10 2.94 -5.27
CA ALA A 298 -13.46 4.12 -4.49
C ALA A 298 -14.73 4.79 -5.05
N LYS A 299 -14.82 4.97 -6.38
CA LYS A 299 -16.02 5.49 -7.05
C LYS A 299 -17.26 4.65 -6.71
N VAL A 300 -17.14 3.32 -6.83
CA VAL A 300 -18.22 2.37 -6.52
C VAL A 300 -18.58 2.39 -5.03
N TYR A 301 -17.57 2.47 -4.16
CA TYR A 301 -17.76 2.54 -2.71
C TYR A 301 -18.52 3.81 -2.33
N LYS A 302 -18.12 4.97 -2.83
CA LYS A 302 -18.81 6.24 -2.58
C LYS A 302 -20.26 6.20 -3.04
N ALA A 303 -20.52 5.74 -4.26
CA ALA A 303 -21.88 5.62 -4.78
C ALA A 303 -22.77 4.69 -3.92
N LYS A 304 -22.18 3.65 -3.31
CA LYS A 304 -22.90 2.69 -2.47
C LYS A 304 -23.16 3.18 -1.04
N TYR A 305 -22.19 3.86 -0.44
CA TYR A 305 -22.22 4.19 1.00
C TYR A 305 -22.37 5.69 1.30
N GLY A 306 -22.42 6.54 0.27
CA GLY A 306 -22.59 8.00 0.43
C GLY A 306 -21.40 8.70 1.08
N ARG A 307 -20.23 8.05 1.14
CA ARG A 307 -19.02 8.62 1.75
C ARG A 307 -17.74 8.17 1.03
N PRO A 308 -16.68 9.01 1.03
CA PRO A 308 -15.41 8.65 0.40
C PRO A 308 -14.76 7.41 1.03
N LEU A 309 -13.97 6.69 0.23
CA LEU A 309 -13.08 5.64 0.72
C LEU A 309 -11.84 6.25 1.40
N VAL A 310 -11.21 5.57 2.35
CA VAL A 310 -9.98 6.04 3.02
C VAL A 310 -8.82 5.13 2.64
N ILE A 311 -7.70 5.72 2.20
CA ILE A 311 -6.42 5.02 2.11
C ILE A 311 -5.36 5.69 2.98
N ILE A 312 -4.65 4.90 3.76
CA ILE A 312 -3.60 5.34 4.67
C ILE A 312 -2.28 4.79 4.15
N TYR A 313 -1.37 5.70 3.83
CA TYR A 313 0.02 5.42 3.46
C TYR A 313 0.89 5.63 4.70
N ASP A 314 1.27 4.54 5.36
CA ASP A 314 2.15 4.59 6.54
C ASP A 314 3.63 4.49 6.13
N ASN A 315 4.52 5.09 6.91
CA ASN A 315 5.96 5.19 6.65
C ASN A 315 6.32 5.86 5.30
N VAL A 316 5.71 7.00 5.01
CA VAL A 316 5.98 7.78 3.78
C VAL A 316 7.43 8.24 3.67
N ASP A 317 8.12 8.37 4.81
CA ASP A 317 9.53 8.77 4.90
C ASP A 317 10.44 7.88 4.01
N TYR A 318 10.11 6.59 3.84
CA TYR A 318 10.87 5.68 2.96
C TYR A 318 10.81 6.07 1.47
N LEU A 319 9.71 6.68 1.01
CA LEU A 319 9.60 7.16 -0.37
C LEU A 319 10.50 8.37 -0.60
N ILE A 320 10.59 9.28 0.36
CA ILE A 320 11.42 10.49 0.24
C ILE A 320 12.90 10.13 0.05
N GLN A 321 13.39 9.16 0.82
CA GLN A 321 14.80 8.78 0.79
C GLN A 321 15.21 7.99 -0.47
N LYS A 322 14.25 7.40 -1.19
CA LYS A 322 14.54 6.40 -2.24
C LYS A 322 13.93 6.72 -3.60
N ASN A 323 12.70 7.23 -3.64
CA ASN A 323 11.97 7.53 -4.86
C ASN A 323 10.79 8.48 -4.60
N THR A 324 11.02 9.78 -4.80
CA THR A 324 9.99 10.80 -4.62
C THR A 324 8.88 10.72 -5.66
N ASP A 325 9.13 10.16 -6.85
CA ASP A 325 8.16 10.14 -7.94
C ASP A 325 6.92 9.30 -7.62
N ILE A 326 7.08 8.25 -6.80
CA ILE A 326 5.95 7.45 -6.32
C ILE A 326 5.08 8.32 -5.42
N LEU A 327 5.68 9.00 -4.44
CA LEU A 327 4.93 9.90 -3.56
C LEU A 327 4.22 10.99 -4.36
N ASP A 328 4.91 11.62 -5.30
CA ASP A 328 4.34 12.67 -6.13
C ASP A 328 3.13 12.15 -6.93
N GLN A 329 3.20 10.94 -7.47
CA GLN A 329 2.08 10.33 -8.19
C GLN A 329 0.92 9.93 -7.27
N LEU A 330 1.19 9.40 -6.08
CA LEU A 330 0.15 9.11 -5.09
C LEU A 330 -0.58 10.40 -4.71
N GLN A 331 0.16 11.50 -4.51
CA GLN A 331 -0.43 12.81 -4.25
C GLN A 331 -1.25 13.32 -5.43
N SER A 332 -0.71 13.28 -6.66
CA SER A 332 -1.42 13.72 -7.86
C SER A 332 -2.72 12.95 -8.09
N SER A 333 -2.73 11.63 -7.82
CA SER A 333 -3.90 10.78 -8.04
C SER A 333 -5.14 11.22 -7.24
N VAL A 334 -4.97 11.85 -6.08
CA VAL A 334 -6.09 12.35 -5.27
C VAL A 334 -6.65 13.66 -5.84
N ALA A 335 -5.80 14.49 -6.45
CA ALA A 335 -6.18 15.75 -7.07
C ALA A 335 -6.85 15.59 -8.44
N GLU A 336 -6.72 14.42 -9.07
CA GLU A 336 -7.36 14.16 -10.37
C GLU A 336 -8.88 14.37 -10.26
N ASN A 337 -9.46 15.11 -11.20
CA ASN A 337 -10.90 15.42 -11.21
C ASN A 337 -11.77 14.17 -11.08
N ASP A 338 -11.34 13.09 -11.73
CA ASP A 338 -11.96 11.78 -11.70
C ASP A 338 -12.01 11.16 -10.32
N ASN A 339 -11.08 11.51 -9.44
CA ASN A 339 -10.91 10.95 -8.11
C ASN A 339 -11.36 11.91 -7.00
N LYS A 340 -11.57 13.19 -7.34
CA LYS A 340 -11.95 14.24 -6.40
C LYS A 340 -13.19 13.83 -5.60
N GLY A 341 -13.00 13.71 -4.29
CA GLY A 341 -14.03 13.31 -3.34
C GLY A 341 -14.45 11.84 -3.40
N ASN A 342 -13.84 10.98 -4.22
CA ASN A 342 -14.13 9.53 -4.26
C ASN A 342 -13.39 8.78 -3.16
N TYR A 343 -12.19 9.22 -2.83
CA TYR A 343 -11.44 8.76 -1.67
C TYR A 343 -10.65 9.91 -1.05
N ILE A 344 -10.22 9.70 0.19
CA ILE A 344 -9.25 10.54 0.88
C ILE A 344 -7.93 9.78 1.03
N ALA A 345 -6.81 10.48 0.95
CA ALA A 345 -5.51 9.92 1.28
C ALA A 345 -4.98 10.49 2.60
N VAL A 346 -4.46 9.60 3.43
CA VAL A 346 -3.83 9.93 4.70
C VAL A 346 -2.36 9.53 4.60
N PHE A 347 -1.46 10.50 4.69
CA PHE A 347 -0.01 10.28 4.64
C PHE A 347 0.56 10.35 6.06
N VAL A 348 1.20 9.27 6.50
CA VAL A 348 1.83 9.21 7.83
C VAL A 348 3.33 9.38 7.68
N CYS A 349 3.88 10.37 8.37
CA CYS A 349 5.30 10.68 8.32
C CYS A 349 5.84 11.09 9.69
N SER A 350 7.14 10.92 9.85
CA SER A 350 7.88 11.31 11.05
C SER A 350 8.93 12.37 10.74
N GLU A 351 9.38 12.45 9.48
CA GLU A 351 10.42 13.37 9.08
C GLU A 351 9.85 14.66 8.47
N TYR A 352 10.50 15.78 8.79
CA TYR A 352 10.20 17.07 8.17
C TYR A 352 10.38 17.05 6.65
N SER A 353 11.32 16.25 6.15
CA SER A 353 11.61 16.08 4.72
C SER A 353 10.37 15.66 3.92
N ALA A 354 9.54 14.78 4.47
CA ALA A 354 8.29 14.34 3.87
C ALA A 354 7.26 15.48 3.83
N VAL A 355 7.08 16.18 4.95
CA VAL A 355 6.18 17.33 5.05
C VAL A 355 6.57 18.44 4.07
N GLN A 356 7.87 18.74 3.99
CA GLN A 356 8.42 19.76 3.10
C GLN A 356 8.19 19.39 1.64
N ARG A 357 8.51 18.16 1.24
CA ARG A 357 8.29 17.68 -0.14
C ARG A 357 6.82 17.79 -0.51
N MET A 358 5.93 17.31 0.35
CA MET A 358 4.48 17.33 0.11
C MET A 358 3.94 18.77 0.02
N SER A 359 4.46 19.70 0.84
CA SER A 359 4.06 21.12 0.84
C SER A 359 4.57 21.90 -0.38
N SER A 360 5.75 21.57 -0.91
CA SER A 360 6.41 22.33 -2.00
C SER A 360 5.68 22.31 -3.34
N ARG A 361 4.71 21.41 -3.54
CA ARG A 361 4.11 21.10 -4.84
C ARG A 361 2.96 22.04 -5.27
N GLY A 362 2.70 23.14 -4.56
CA GLY A 362 1.85 24.27 -4.98
C GLY A 362 0.34 24.00 -5.18
N HIS A 363 -0.07 22.74 -5.35
CA HIS A 363 -1.45 22.33 -5.63
C HIS A 363 -2.31 22.07 -4.38
N TRP A 364 -1.80 22.33 -3.18
CA TRP A 364 -2.40 21.82 -1.94
C TRP A 364 -2.42 22.85 -0.81
N THR A 365 -3.19 23.91 -0.99
CA THR A 365 -3.61 24.84 0.10
C THR A 365 -4.66 24.24 1.05
N ASP A 366 -5.15 23.02 0.76
CA ASP A 366 -6.25 22.35 1.46
C ASP A 366 -5.83 21.08 2.24
N MET A 367 -4.55 20.94 2.59
CA MET A 367 -4.10 19.84 3.46
C MET A 367 -4.50 20.07 4.91
N GLU A 368 -4.98 19.02 5.58
CA GLU A 368 -5.21 19.05 7.02
C GLU A 368 -4.12 18.27 7.76
N TYR A 369 -3.51 18.94 8.75
CA TYR A 369 -2.47 18.35 9.59
C TYR A 369 -3.07 17.83 10.88
N PHE A 370 -2.81 16.56 11.15
CA PHE A 370 -3.07 15.94 12.44
C PHE A 370 -1.75 15.56 13.10
N GLU A 371 -1.36 16.34 14.09
CA GLU A 371 -0.12 16.11 14.82
C GLU A 371 -0.36 15.27 16.06
N ILE A 372 0.32 14.13 16.14
CA ILE A 372 0.37 13.30 17.34
C ILE A 372 1.63 13.73 18.08
N GLY A 373 1.44 14.41 19.22
CA GLY A 373 2.53 14.85 20.08
C GLY A 373 2.92 13.83 21.14
N ASP A 374 3.88 14.24 21.96
CA ASP A 374 4.28 13.57 23.20
C ASP A 374 3.09 13.39 24.17
N LEU A 375 3.28 12.56 25.20
CA LEU A 375 2.31 12.42 26.28
C LEU A 375 2.23 13.73 27.09
N THR A 376 1.03 14.08 27.58
CA THR A 376 0.91 15.17 28.57
C THR A 376 1.62 14.80 29.88
N LYS A 377 1.79 15.76 30.80
CA LYS A 377 2.35 15.47 32.12
C LYS A 377 1.54 14.40 32.85
N GLU A 378 0.22 14.51 32.81
CA GLU A 378 -0.72 13.58 33.43
C GLU A 378 -0.64 12.21 32.76
N GLU A 379 -0.64 12.16 31.42
CA GLU A 379 -0.46 10.90 30.67
C GLU A 379 0.90 10.24 30.95
N SER A 380 1.97 11.04 31.11
CA SER A 380 3.32 10.55 31.41
C SER A 380 3.40 9.94 32.80
N ILE A 381 2.82 10.61 33.80
CA ILE A 381 2.80 10.11 35.18
C ILE A 381 1.93 8.84 35.27
N ASP A 382 0.76 8.82 34.64
CA ASP A 382 -0.09 7.62 34.57
C ASP A 382 0.62 6.45 33.86
N TYR A 383 1.32 6.72 32.77
CA TYR A 383 2.16 5.73 32.08
C TYR A 383 3.22 5.14 33.01
N LEU A 384 4.02 5.97 33.68
CA LEU A 384 5.09 5.51 34.57
C LEU A 384 4.55 4.79 35.81
N ASN A 385 3.40 5.21 36.35
CA ASN A 385 2.76 4.53 37.48
C ASN A 385 2.31 3.11 37.10
N LYS A 386 1.82 2.90 35.86
CA LYS A 386 1.48 1.56 35.35
C LYS A 386 2.70 0.66 35.18
N GLU A 387 3.87 1.26 34.94
CA GLU A 387 5.13 0.52 34.94
C GLU A 387 5.61 0.17 36.36
N ASN A 388 4.93 0.62 37.43
CA ASN A 388 5.28 0.49 38.87
C ASN A 388 6.34 1.48 39.38
N ILE A 389 6.48 2.65 38.75
CA ILE A 389 7.28 3.75 39.28
C ILE A 389 6.44 4.58 40.26
N LYS A 390 7.04 5.02 41.39
CA LYS A 390 6.34 5.86 42.37
C LYS A 390 6.09 7.25 41.81
N GLU A 391 4.98 7.88 42.20
CA GLU A 391 4.57 9.18 41.66
C GLU A 391 5.65 10.28 41.76
N GLU A 392 6.35 10.36 42.89
CA GLU A 392 7.43 11.35 43.07
C GLU A 392 8.62 11.11 42.14
N GLU A 393 8.96 9.86 41.86
CA GLU A 393 10.00 9.50 40.90
C GLU A 393 9.52 9.74 39.47
N ALA A 394 8.25 9.43 39.19
CA ALA A 394 7.64 9.66 37.89
C ALA A 394 7.64 11.15 37.51
N ARG A 395 7.37 12.04 38.47
CA ARG A 395 7.47 13.49 38.26
C ARG A 395 8.90 13.92 37.92
N LYS A 396 9.91 13.42 38.64
CA LYS A 396 11.33 13.71 38.37
C LYS A 396 11.75 13.22 36.98
N ILE A 397 11.31 12.03 36.58
CA ILE A 397 11.57 11.50 35.24
C ILE A 397 10.93 12.39 34.18
N HIS A 398 9.65 12.75 34.34
CA HIS A 398 8.96 13.61 33.39
C HIS A 398 9.65 14.99 33.25
N GLU A 399 10.12 15.59 34.35
CA GLU A 399 10.88 16.85 34.30
C GLU A 399 12.22 16.70 33.56
N LEU A 400 12.84 15.53 33.65
CA LEU A 400 14.11 15.22 32.99
C LEU A 400 13.95 14.96 31.49
N VAL A 401 12.98 14.13 31.09
CA VAL A 401 12.85 13.65 29.70
C VAL A 401 11.62 14.13 28.94
N GLY A 402 10.62 14.68 29.63
CA GLY A 402 9.36 15.12 29.05
C GLY A 402 8.37 13.97 28.84
N GLY A 403 7.49 14.12 27.84
CA GLY A 403 6.42 13.17 27.54
C GLY A 403 6.73 12.15 26.44
N TYR A 404 7.97 12.11 25.94
CA TYR A 404 8.33 11.23 24.84
C TYR A 404 8.40 9.78 25.32
N ILE A 405 7.47 8.94 24.85
CA ILE A 405 7.22 7.60 25.42
C ILE A 405 8.44 6.67 25.42
N LEU A 406 9.32 6.77 24.41
CA LEU A 406 10.53 5.95 24.38
C LEU A 406 11.56 6.39 25.42
N ASP A 407 11.69 7.69 25.68
CA ASP A 407 12.57 8.19 26.74
C ASP A 407 11.99 7.88 28.13
N LEU A 408 10.67 7.98 28.29
CA LEU A 408 9.97 7.57 29.53
C LEU A 408 10.20 6.09 29.83
N LYS A 409 9.95 5.22 28.83
CA LYS A 409 10.18 3.79 28.94
C LYS A 409 11.63 3.48 29.32
N LYS A 410 12.57 4.11 28.63
CA LYS A 410 13.99 3.91 28.88
C LYS A 410 14.39 4.33 30.29
N ALA A 411 13.90 5.47 30.77
CA ALA A 411 14.15 5.92 32.14
C ALA A 411 13.55 4.94 33.18
N ALA A 412 12.34 4.42 32.93
CA ALA A 412 11.73 3.40 33.76
C ALA A 412 12.57 2.10 33.79
N ASP A 413 12.99 1.59 32.62
CA ASP A 413 13.82 0.39 32.50
C ASP A 413 15.14 0.54 33.30
N HIS A 414 15.77 1.72 33.24
CA HIS A 414 16.98 1.99 34.03
C HIS A 414 16.72 2.00 35.54
N LEU A 415 15.61 2.59 36.00
CA LEU A 415 15.23 2.53 37.42
C LEU A 415 14.96 1.08 37.86
N PHE A 416 14.27 0.28 37.04
CA PHE A 416 14.05 -1.14 37.33
C PHE A 416 15.33 -1.95 37.42
N SER A 417 16.36 -1.56 36.66
CA SER A 417 17.70 -2.16 36.75
C SER A 417 18.50 -1.74 37.99
N GLY A 418 17.93 -0.91 38.88
CA GLY A 418 18.55 -0.44 40.11
C GLY A 418 19.47 0.77 39.95
N GLN A 419 19.44 1.46 38.79
CA GLN A 419 20.25 2.67 38.59
C GLN A 419 19.69 3.84 39.39
N SER A 420 20.60 4.69 39.88
CA SER A 420 20.19 5.94 40.53
C SER A 420 19.65 6.94 39.50
N PHE A 421 18.79 7.86 39.95
CA PHE A 421 18.32 8.95 39.12
C PHE A 421 19.47 9.79 38.53
N GLU A 422 20.57 9.97 39.28
CA GLU A 422 21.74 10.71 38.80
C GLU A 422 22.47 9.99 37.67
N ASP A 423 22.54 8.66 37.70
CA ASP A 423 23.14 7.88 36.62
C ASP A 423 22.29 7.91 35.35
N ILE A 424 20.97 7.89 35.51
CA ILE A 424 20.00 8.09 34.42
C ILE A 424 20.18 9.48 33.80
N LYS A 425 20.25 10.53 34.63
CA LYS A 425 20.50 11.91 34.19
C LYS A 425 21.81 12.02 33.41
N LYS A 426 22.90 11.40 33.88
CA LYS A 426 24.18 11.36 33.13
C LYS A 426 24.04 10.65 31.79
N THR A 427 23.34 9.52 31.75
CA THR A 427 23.13 8.75 30.51
C THR A 427 22.39 9.57 29.46
N ILE A 428 21.28 10.22 29.84
CA ILE A 428 20.50 11.08 28.95
C ILE A 428 21.34 12.25 28.41
N LYS A 429 22.19 12.86 29.25
CA LYS A 429 23.11 13.92 28.81
C LYS A 429 24.10 13.44 27.74
N ILE A 430 24.67 12.24 27.91
CA ILE A 430 25.60 11.66 26.95
C ILE A 430 24.90 11.49 25.59
N GLU A 431 23.65 11.08 25.59
CA GLU A 431 22.87 10.89 24.37
C GLU A 431 22.48 12.20 23.69
N ALA A 432 22.04 13.19 24.47
CA ALA A 432 21.80 14.54 23.97
C ALA A 432 23.07 15.12 23.32
N ARG A 433 24.23 14.98 23.98
CA ARG A 433 25.53 15.39 23.42
C ARG A 433 25.86 14.67 22.12
N LYS A 434 25.58 13.37 22.01
CA LYS A 434 25.79 12.58 20.79
C LYS A 434 24.90 13.09 19.63
N LYS A 435 23.63 13.38 19.90
CA LYS A 435 22.71 13.97 18.92
C LYS A 435 23.22 15.35 18.43
N PHE A 436 23.66 16.21 19.35
CA PHE A 436 24.29 17.49 19.04
C PHE A 436 25.52 17.36 18.14
N ARG A 437 26.42 16.42 18.46
CA ARG A 437 27.61 16.14 17.65
C ARG A 437 27.24 15.66 16.25
N ASN A 438 26.30 14.73 16.14
CA ASN A 438 25.81 14.20 14.86
C ASN A 438 25.13 15.29 14.01
N ALA A 439 24.45 16.23 14.66
CA ALA A 439 23.85 17.40 14.03
C ALA A 439 24.88 18.47 13.61
N LYS A 440 26.17 18.29 13.93
CA LYS A 440 27.25 19.24 13.61
C LYS A 440 27.00 20.64 14.19
N LEU A 441 26.51 20.67 15.43
CA LEU A 441 26.16 21.87 16.19
C LEU A 441 27.20 22.27 17.27
N LEU A 442 28.23 21.45 17.48
CA LEU A 442 29.32 21.75 18.42
C LEU A 442 30.30 22.79 17.82
N PRO A 443 31.19 23.39 18.64
CA PRO A 443 32.29 24.23 18.16
C PRO A 443 33.03 23.64 16.95
N ASP A 444 33.40 24.51 16.01
CA ASP A 444 34.12 24.19 14.75
C ASP A 444 33.35 23.37 13.69
N TYR A 445 32.08 23.06 13.93
CA TYR A 445 31.24 22.39 12.94
C TYR A 445 30.40 23.34 12.08
N LYS A 446 30.03 22.88 10.87
CA LYS A 446 29.32 23.63 9.82
C LYS A 446 28.10 24.43 10.29
N TYR A 447 27.30 23.90 11.22
CA TYR A 447 26.04 24.52 11.62
C TYR A 447 26.09 25.20 13.00
N ASN A 448 27.28 25.35 13.60
CA ASN A 448 27.42 25.93 14.94
C ASN A 448 26.75 27.32 15.04
N GLU A 449 27.17 28.30 14.23
CA GLU A 449 26.68 29.67 14.37
C GLU A 449 25.17 29.80 14.16
N VAL A 450 24.65 29.09 13.17
CA VAL A 450 23.22 29.07 12.84
C VAL A 450 22.43 28.38 13.95
N GLY A 451 22.89 27.21 14.39
CA GLY A 451 22.27 26.46 15.47
C GLY A 451 22.26 27.24 16.77
N ARG A 452 23.33 27.98 17.08
CA ARG A 452 23.41 28.87 18.24
C ARG A 452 22.34 29.96 18.19
N LYS A 453 22.12 30.60 17.03
CA LYS A 453 21.04 31.58 16.86
C LYS A 453 19.67 30.97 17.13
N ILE A 454 19.39 29.79 16.57
CA ILE A 454 18.13 29.07 16.78
C ILE A 454 17.96 28.69 18.26
N ILE A 455 19.00 28.14 18.89
CA ILE A 455 19.00 27.73 20.30
C ILE A 455 18.72 28.93 21.20
N ASN A 456 19.40 30.05 21.01
CA ASN A 456 19.21 31.26 21.82
C ASN A 456 17.77 31.78 21.69
N ALA A 457 17.25 31.81 20.47
CA ALA A 457 15.89 32.25 20.24
C ALA A 457 14.87 31.29 20.89
N LEU A 458 15.04 29.97 20.75
CA LEU A 458 14.19 28.96 21.42
C LEU A 458 14.26 29.00 22.95
N LEU A 459 15.42 29.26 23.56
CA LEU A 459 15.53 29.38 25.01
C LEU A 459 14.73 30.58 25.54
N ASN A 460 14.62 31.65 24.76
CA ASN A 460 13.90 32.87 25.13
C ASN A 460 12.40 32.77 24.84
N SER A 461 12.00 32.26 23.67
CA SER A 461 10.60 32.26 23.22
C SER A 461 9.87 30.92 23.37
N LYS A 462 10.59 29.84 23.70
CA LYS A 462 10.16 28.41 23.67
C LYS A 462 9.83 27.86 22.27
N GLU A 463 9.32 28.70 21.38
CA GLU A 463 8.91 28.33 20.02
C GLU A 463 9.37 29.42 19.04
N LEU A 464 9.69 29.04 17.80
CA LEU A 464 10.09 29.97 16.75
C LEU A 464 9.25 29.79 15.50
N CYS A 465 9.06 30.86 14.72
CA CYS A 465 8.36 30.77 13.45
C CYS A 465 9.29 30.18 12.37
N ALA A 466 8.80 29.21 11.59
CA ALA A 466 9.62 28.56 10.57
C ALA A 466 10.06 29.52 9.44
N SER A 467 9.28 30.57 9.16
CA SER A 467 9.63 31.57 8.14
C SER A 467 10.91 32.34 8.47
N GLU A 468 11.27 32.44 9.74
CA GLU A 468 12.49 33.13 10.19
C GLU A 468 13.76 32.32 9.88
N PHE A 469 13.63 31.04 9.48
CA PHE A 469 14.75 30.10 9.32
C PHE A 469 14.69 29.22 8.07
N CYS A 470 13.95 29.64 7.03
CA CYS A 470 13.78 28.90 5.76
C CYS A 470 15.10 28.44 5.08
N GLU A 471 16.22 29.07 5.38
CA GLU A 471 17.54 28.77 4.79
C GLU A 471 18.19 27.48 5.33
N TYR A 472 17.69 26.89 6.43
CA TYR A 472 18.36 25.78 7.12
C TYR A 472 17.50 24.53 7.32
N ASN A 473 16.70 24.18 6.30
CA ASN A 473 15.88 22.95 6.29
C ASN A 473 16.68 21.67 6.61
N GLU A 474 17.99 21.64 6.31
CA GLU A 474 18.84 20.50 6.65
C GLU A 474 18.97 20.29 8.16
N LEU A 475 18.93 21.33 8.99
CA LEU A 475 19.01 21.21 10.45
C LEU A 475 17.79 20.53 11.07
N LEU A 476 16.60 20.76 10.49
CA LEU A 476 15.36 20.11 10.92
C LEU A 476 15.39 18.59 10.69
N SER A 477 16.27 18.11 9.79
CA SER A 477 16.51 16.68 9.58
C SER A 477 17.49 16.04 10.58
N LYS A 478 18.12 16.82 11.48
CA LYS A 478 19.19 16.33 12.38
C LYS A 478 18.73 15.94 13.79
N ASN A 479 17.43 15.80 14.02
CA ASN A 479 16.84 15.32 15.29
C ASN A 479 17.22 16.13 16.55
N VAL A 480 17.51 17.42 16.40
CA VAL A 480 17.75 18.35 17.52
C VAL A 480 16.59 19.33 17.70
N PHE A 481 16.03 19.78 16.57
CA PHE A 481 14.84 20.63 16.52
C PHE A 481 13.68 19.84 15.95
N GLU A 482 12.48 20.20 16.36
CA GLU A 482 11.22 19.67 15.86
C GLU A 482 10.46 20.77 15.13
N TYR A 483 9.83 20.42 14.01
CA TYR A 483 8.93 21.31 13.29
C TYR A 483 7.49 20.83 13.47
N HIS A 484 6.61 21.75 13.82
CA HIS A 484 5.18 21.54 14.02
C HIS A 484 4.42 22.03 12.78
N PRO A 485 4.00 21.14 11.87
CA PRO A 485 3.43 21.55 10.58
C PRO A 485 2.13 22.33 10.70
N LYS A 486 1.34 22.05 11.73
CA LYS A 486 0.04 22.68 11.95
C LYS A 486 0.17 24.16 12.35
N THR A 487 1.18 24.48 13.15
CA THR A 487 1.40 25.83 13.68
C THR A 487 2.51 26.57 12.95
N HIS A 488 3.24 25.89 12.06
CA HIS A 488 4.45 26.40 11.40
C HIS A 488 5.53 26.86 12.39
N LYS A 489 5.62 26.17 13.53
CA LYS A 489 6.57 26.50 14.60
C LYS A 489 7.69 25.49 14.72
N ILE A 490 8.82 25.93 15.25
CA ILE A 490 10.00 25.11 15.57
C ILE A 490 10.16 25.09 17.09
N THR A 491 10.47 23.92 17.65
CA THR A 491 10.79 23.72 19.08
C THR A 491 12.02 22.82 19.24
N PHE A 492 12.44 22.59 20.48
CA PHE A 492 13.41 21.52 20.78
C PHE A 492 12.77 20.15 20.62
N MET A 493 13.50 19.21 20.01
CA MET A 493 13.03 17.85 19.76
C MET A 493 12.59 17.10 21.03
N SER A 494 13.14 17.43 22.20
CA SER A 494 12.77 16.79 23.46
C SER A 494 13.13 17.66 24.65
N LYS A 495 12.49 17.41 25.79
CA LYS A 495 12.83 18.07 27.06
C LYS A 495 14.25 17.74 27.50
N SER A 496 14.70 16.50 27.27
CA SER A 496 16.09 16.06 27.45
C SER A 496 17.09 16.97 26.73
N MET A 497 16.76 17.36 25.48
CA MET A 497 17.59 18.24 24.67
C MET A 497 17.64 19.66 25.24
N GLU A 498 16.49 20.21 25.60
CA GLU A 498 16.38 21.53 26.22
C GLU A 498 17.19 21.58 27.54
N ASN A 499 17.02 20.58 28.40
CA ASN A 499 17.73 20.47 29.68
C ASN A 499 19.25 20.38 29.46
N PHE A 500 19.70 19.58 28.49
CA PHE A 500 21.12 19.49 28.14
C PHE A 500 21.69 20.85 27.71
N ILE A 501 20.97 21.60 26.87
CA ILE A 501 21.40 22.92 26.41
C ILE A 501 21.49 23.91 27.57
N ARG A 502 20.45 23.98 28.41
CA ARG A 502 20.40 24.89 29.57
C ARG A 502 21.56 24.67 30.53
N GLU A 503 21.91 23.41 30.80
CA GLU A 503 23.01 23.06 31.70
C GLU A 503 24.40 23.22 31.07
N ASN A 504 24.50 23.37 29.75
CA ASN A 504 25.76 23.55 29.01
C ASN A 504 25.77 24.88 28.22
N SER A 505 25.02 25.88 28.68
CA SER A 505 24.87 27.17 27.99
C SER A 505 26.23 27.82 27.71
N ASP A 506 27.17 27.73 28.64
CA ASP A 506 28.52 28.29 28.49
C ASP A 506 29.33 27.69 27.33
N LEU A 507 29.04 26.45 26.92
CA LEU A 507 29.75 25.75 25.85
C LEU A 507 29.06 25.88 24.49
N ILE A 508 27.76 26.24 24.50
CA ILE A 508 26.88 26.22 23.31
C ILE A 508 26.52 27.64 22.86
N ILE A 509 26.45 28.59 23.80
CA ILE A 509 25.95 29.95 23.58
C ILE A 509 27.06 31.00 23.52
N LYS A 510 28.21 30.77 24.18
CA LYS A 510 29.42 31.58 23.96
C LYS A 510 29.97 31.27 22.57
#